data_AF-A0A183TZN6-F1
#
_entry.id   AF-A0A183TZN6-F1
#
_cell.length_a   1.000
_cell.length_b   1.000
_cell.length_c   1.000
_cell.angle_alpha   90.00
_cell.angle_beta   90.00
_cell.angle_gamma   90.00
#
_symmetry.space_group_name_H-M   'P 1'
#
loop_
_entity.id
_entity.type
_entity.pdbx_description
1 polymer ?
#
loop_
_entity_poly.entity_id
_entity_poly.type
_entity_poly.pdbx_seq_one_letter_code
_entity_poly.pdbx_strand_id
1 'polypeptide(L)'
;MCETSSDIYISAMEHRAENIRAVDVSQMDCWIKQIKEILAKLNDSQKRHLFKIRSSPHYVEALVESLEQKRSLESRYERMRALMVERSHEAREAAINAQAELKHVSDATRVLQKQIEDEISKKYKGRTVNIMGGINAALLAS
;
A
#
# COMPACT_ATOMS: atom_id res chain seq x y z
N MET A 1 14.01 12.95 -53.80
CA MET A 1 13.47 14.25 -54.24
C MET A 1 14.41 14.79 -55.31
N CYS A 2 13.90 15.26 -56.44
CA CYS A 2 14.73 15.80 -57.53
C CYS A 2 15.10 17.24 -57.16
N GLU A 3 16.38 17.57 -57.06
CA GLU A 3 16.83 18.94 -56.78
C GLU A 3 16.44 19.87 -57.93
N THR A 4 15.89 21.04 -57.61
CA THR A 4 15.46 22.04 -58.60
C THR A 4 16.68 22.88 -59.02
N SER A 5 16.71 23.46 -60.22
CA SER A 5 17.81 24.34 -60.65
C SER A 5 18.13 25.47 -59.67
N SER A 6 17.13 25.94 -58.93
CA SER A 6 17.29 26.92 -57.85
C SER A 6 18.08 26.38 -56.66
N ASP A 7 17.89 25.11 -56.28
CA ASP A 7 18.59 24.47 -55.16
C ASP A 7 20.09 24.30 -55.48
N ILE A 8 20.39 23.92 -56.73
CA ILE A 8 21.76 23.79 -57.24
C ILE A 8 22.44 25.17 -57.26
N TYR A 9 21.75 26.23 -57.71
CA TYR A 9 22.28 27.59 -57.74
C TYR A 9 22.59 28.14 -56.34
N ILE A 10 21.71 27.89 -55.36
CA ILE A 10 21.88 28.33 -53.98
C ILE A 10 23.07 27.60 -53.33
N SER A 11 23.18 26.29 -53.54
CA SER A 11 24.31 25.50 -53.01
C SER A 11 25.68 25.93 -53.56
N ALA A 12 25.73 26.35 -54.83
CA ALA A 12 26.94 26.82 -55.50
C ALA A 12 27.44 28.19 -54.99
N MET A 13 26.54 29.07 -54.57
CA MET A 13 26.87 30.42 -54.09
C MET A 13 27.11 30.50 -52.57
N GLU A 14 26.69 29.49 -51.80
CA GLU A 14 26.98 29.45 -50.36
C GLU A 14 28.46 29.09 -50.11
N HIS A 15 29.27 30.08 -49.71
CA HIS A 15 30.59 29.84 -49.10
C HIS A 15 30.43 29.24 -47.69
N ARG A 16 30.10 27.95 -47.65
CA ARG A 16 30.04 27.16 -46.43
C ARG A 16 31.42 26.54 -46.18
N ALA A 17 31.95 26.66 -44.96
CA ALA A 17 33.24 26.06 -44.60
C ALA A 17 33.28 24.57 -44.98
N GLU A 18 34.41 24.08 -45.52
CA GLU A 18 34.53 22.72 -46.06
C GLU A 18 34.08 21.64 -45.07
N ASN A 19 34.35 21.88 -43.78
CA ASN A 19 33.97 21.02 -42.67
C ASN A 19 32.46 20.83 -42.51
N ILE A 20 31.63 21.75 -43.02
CA ILE A 20 30.17 21.69 -42.94
C ILE A 20 29.58 21.15 -44.25
N ARG A 21 30.29 21.30 -45.38
CA ARG A 21 29.91 20.67 -46.67
C ARG A 21 30.10 19.15 -46.65
N ALA A 22 31.08 18.66 -45.88
CA ALA A 22 31.37 17.23 -45.74
C ALA A 22 30.41 16.48 -44.78
N VAL A 23 29.53 17.18 -44.07
CA VAL A 23 28.61 16.58 -43.09
C VAL A 23 27.33 16.17 -43.78
N ASP A 24 27.06 14.87 -43.78
CA ASP A 24 25.80 14.32 -44.29
C ASP A 24 24.70 14.39 -43.20
N VAL A 25 23.44 14.41 -43.63
CA VAL A 25 22.26 14.42 -42.73
C VAL A 25 22.31 13.24 -41.76
N SER A 26 22.76 12.07 -42.24
CA SER A 26 22.95 10.87 -41.42
C SER A 26 23.97 11.05 -40.28
N GLN A 27 25.02 11.84 -40.51
CA GLN A 27 26.04 12.16 -39.50
C GLN A 27 25.48 13.15 -38.46
N MET A 28 24.67 14.12 -38.88
CA MET A 28 23.98 15.03 -37.97
C MET A 28 23.01 14.27 -37.05
N ASP A 29 22.25 13.32 -37.60
CA ASP A 29 21.36 12.47 -36.82
C ASP A 29 22.13 11.59 -35.82
N CYS A 30 23.29 11.06 -36.23
CA CYS A 30 24.18 10.32 -35.35
C CYS A 30 24.67 11.18 -34.18
N TRP A 31 25.11 12.42 -34.44
CA TRP A 31 25.56 13.34 -33.39
C TRP A 31 24.42 13.73 -32.45
N ILE A 32 23.24 14.04 -32.98
CA ILE A 32 22.06 14.35 -32.17
C ILE A 32 21.72 13.16 -31.27
N LYS A 33 21.78 11.93 -31.78
CA LYS A 33 21.55 10.73 -30.99
C LYS A 33 22.59 10.58 -29.87
N GLN A 34 23.87 10.74 -30.18
CA GLN A 34 24.94 10.67 -29.18
C GLN A 34 24.79 11.74 -28.08
N ILE A 35 24.47 12.99 -28.46
CA ILE A 35 24.24 14.09 -27.51
C ILE A 35 23.04 13.76 -26.61
N LYS A 36 21.94 13.25 -27.17
CA LYS A 36 20.76 12.83 -26.40
C LYS A 36 21.09 11.70 -25.43
N GLU A 37 21.88 10.71 -25.85
CA GLU A 37 22.32 9.61 -24.99
C GLU A 37 23.20 10.10 -23.83
N ILE A 38 24.14 11.00 -24.09
CA ILE A 38 24.99 11.61 -23.05
C ILE A 38 24.14 12.44 -22.09
N LEU A 39 23.22 13.25 -22.62
CA LEU A 39 22.33 14.08 -21.82
C LEU A 39 21.42 13.23 -20.93
N ALA A 40 20.91 12.11 -21.44
CA ALA A 40 20.14 11.14 -20.65
C ALA A 40 20.99 10.53 -19.53
N LYS A 41 22.25 10.16 -19.81
CA LYS A 41 23.17 9.63 -18.80
C LYS A 41 23.49 10.64 -17.70
N LEU A 42 23.61 11.93 -18.03
CA LEU A 42 23.89 13.02 -17.08
C LEU A 42 22.65 13.45 -16.28
N ASN A 43 21.46 13.39 -16.89
CA ASN A 43 20.17 13.72 -16.24
C ASN A 43 19.48 12.53 -15.57
N ASP A 44 20.19 11.44 -15.38
CA ASP A 44 19.79 10.35 -14.51
C ASP A 44 19.39 10.89 -13.11
N SER A 45 18.33 10.33 -12.53
CA SER A 45 17.74 10.85 -11.28
C SER A 45 18.75 10.88 -10.15
N GLN A 46 19.55 9.82 -10.02
CA GLN A 46 20.62 9.71 -9.02
C GLN A 46 21.67 10.80 -9.20
N LYS A 47 22.11 11.05 -10.44
CA LYS A 47 23.12 12.09 -10.72
C LYS A 47 22.56 13.48 -10.46
N ARG A 48 21.31 13.75 -10.80
CA ARG A 48 20.64 15.02 -10.46
C ARG A 48 20.60 15.24 -8.94
N HIS A 49 20.30 14.22 -8.15
CA HIS A 49 20.36 14.32 -6.68
C HIS A 49 21.78 14.59 -6.18
N LEU A 50 22.79 13.87 -6.70
CA LEU A 50 24.20 14.08 -6.34
C LEU A 50 24.69 15.49 -6.70
N PHE A 51 24.34 16.00 -7.89
CA PHE A 51 24.66 17.36 -8.28
C PHE A 51 24.01 18.37 -7.35
N LYS A 52 22.73 18.18 -6.98
CA LYS A 52 22.03 19.05 -6.02
C LYS A 52 22.67 19.02 -4.62
N ILE A 53 23.08 17.85 -4.15
CA ILE A 53 23.81 17.70 -2.87
C ILE A 53 25.11 18.52 -2.90
N ARG A 54 25.84 18.47 -4.01
CA ARG A 54 27.08 19.25 -4.17
C ARG A 54 26.81 20.76 -4.31
N SER A 55 25.78 21.14 -5.06
CA SER A 55 25.60 22.53 -5.50
C SER A 55 24.76 23.39 -4.57
N SER A 56 23.92 22.79 -3.72
CA SER A 56 22.97 23.51 -2.88
C SER A 56 22.92 22.94 -1.45
N PRO A 57 23.45 23.67 -0.46
CA PRO A 57 23.34 23.29 0.95
C PRO A 57 21.88 23.13 1.42
N HIS A 58 20.99 24.03 0.96
CA HIS A 58 19.57 23.98 1.31
C HIS A 58 18.87 22.68 0.87
N TYR A 59 19.29 22.12 -0.28
CA TYR A 59 18.77 20.82 -0.72
C TYR A 59 19.17 19.69 0.24
N VAL A 60 20.38 19.76 0.81
CA VAL A 60 20.87 18.78 1.78
C VAL A 60 20.09 18.88 3.09
N GLU A 61 19.83 20.09 3.58
CA GLU A 61 19.01 20.32 4.78
C GLU A 61 17.61 19.74 4.63
N ALA A 62 16.91 20.05 3.52
CA ALA A 62 15.59 19.51 3.24
C ALA A 62 15.60 17.97 3.10
N LEU A 63 16.68 17.40 2.54
CA LEU A 63 16.86 15.96 2.44
C LEU A 63 17.04 15.32 3.83
N VAL A 64 17.85 15.93 4.70
CA VAL A 64 18.05 15.47 6.07
C VAL A 64 16.73 15.51 6.84
N GLU A 65 15.98 16.61 6.77
CA GLU A 65 14.67 16.72 7.42
C GLU A 65 13.71 15.63 6.94
N SER A 66 13.64 15.39 5.64
CA SER A 66 12.80 14.32 5.08
C SER A 66 13.22 12.93 5.57
N LEU A 67 14.51 12.67 5.70
CA LEU A 67 15.03 11.40 6.23
C LEU A 67 14.73 11.24 7.72
N GLU A 68 14.88 12.30 8.51
CA GLU A 68 14.53 12.29 9.93
C GLU A 68 13.03 12.05 10.15
N GLN A 69 12.18 12.71 9.35
CA GLN A 69 10.73 12.46 9.35
C GLN A 69 10.43 10.98 9.03
N LYS A 70 11.02 10.41 7.97
CA LYS A 70 10.84 8.99 7.62
C LYS A 70 11.32 8.05 8.72
N ARG A 71 12.46 8.34 9.34
CA ARG A 71 12.98 7.55 10.47
C ARG A 71 12.08 7.61 11.70
N SER A 72 11.51 8.79 11.99
CA SER A 72 10.56 8.94 13.10
C SER A 72 9.28 8.12 12.87
N LEU A 73 8.81 8.07 11.61
CA LEU A 73 7.66 7.27 11.21
C LEU A 73 7.95 5.78 11.34
N GLU A 74 9.12 5.31 10.92
CA GLU A 74 9.57 3.91 11.08
C GLU A 74 9.51 3.48 12.55
N SER A 75 10.10 4.25 13.45
CA SER A 75 10.07 3.95 14.89
C SER A 75 8.65 3.93 15.46
N ARG A 76 7.75 4.80 14.97
CA ARG A 76 6.34 4.79 15.36
C ARG A 76 5.63 3.53 14.85
N TYR A 77 5.87 3.14 13.61
CA TYR A 77 5.24 1.95 13.02
C TYR A 77 5.71 0.66 13.67
N GLU A 78 6.98 0.56 14.07
CA GLU A 78 7.47 -0.63 14.79
C GLU A 78 6.78 -0.77 16.16
N ARG A 79 6.64 0.34 16.90
CA ARG A 79 5.88 0.33 18.17
C ARG A 79 4.41 -0.01 17.97
N MET A 80 3.79 0.54 16.93
CA MET A 80 2.40 0.22 16.60
C MET A 80 2.23 -1.26 16.25
N ARG A 81 3.17 -1.83 15.49
CA ARG A 81 3.18 -3.25 15.14
C ARG A 81 3.23 -4.12 16.39
N ALA A 82 4.14 -3.83 17.32
CA ALA A 82 4.24 -4.56 18.59
C ALA A 82 2.93 -4.49 19.40
N LEU A 83 2.37 -3.27 19.55
CA LEU A 83 1.12 -3.07 20.28
C LEU A 83 -0.07 -3.81 19.64
N MET A 84 -0.13 -3.87 18.30
CA MET A 84 -1.20 -4.58 17.61
C MET A 84 -1.13 -6.09 17.80
N VAL A 85 0.07 -6.66 17.89
CA VAL A 85 0.26 -8.09 18.20
C VAL A 85 -0.24 -8.38 19.61
N GLU A 86 0.15 -7.56 20.60
CA GLU A 86 -0.29 -7.69 21.99
C GLU A 86 -1.82 -7.57 22.10
N ARG A 87 -2.42 -6.51 21.55
CA ARG A 87 -3.89 -6.34 21.55
C ARG A 87 -4.63 -7.47 20.84
N SER A 88 -4.06 -7.99 19.75
CA SER A 88 -4.65 -9.12 19.04
C SER A 88 -4.62 -10.40 19.88
N HIS A 89 -3.59 -10.58 20.70
CA HIS A 89 -3.49 -11.68 21.63
C HIS A 89 -4.51 -11.53 22.77
N GLU A 90 -4.53 -10.38 23.44
CA GLU A 90 -5.50 -10.06 24.51
C GLU A 90 -6.95 -10.24 24.04
N ALA A 91 -7.29 -9.73 22.85
CA ALA A 91 -8.63 -9.87 22.29
C ALA A 91 -9.00 -11.33 22.00
N ARG A 92 -8.04 -12.16 21.58
CA ARG A 92 -8.27 -13.60 21.39
C ARG A 92 -8.49 -14.31 22.72
N GLU A 93 -7.68 -14.02 23.73
CA GLU A 93 -7.85 -14.62 25.06
C GLU A 93 -9.18 -14.22 25.69
N ALA A 94 -9.55 -12.94 25.61
CA ALA A 94 -10.85 -12.45 26.06
C ALA A 94 -12.01 -13.15 25.33
N ALA A 95 -11.90 -13.35 24.02
CA ALA A 95 -12.93 -14.06 23.24
C ALA A 95 -13.03 -15.54 23.65
N ILE A 96 -11.91 -16.22 23.88
CA ILE A 96 -11.89 -17.62 24.35
C ILE A 96 -12.56 -17.74 25.72
N ASN A 97 -12.22 -16.85 26.65
CA ASN A 97 -12.81 -16.84 27.99
C ASN A 97 -14.31 -16.55 27.95
N ALA A 98 -14.73 -15.53 27.19
CA ALA A 98 -16.13 -15.20 27.01
C ALA A 98 -16.92 -16.36 26.38
N GLN A 99 -16.35 -17.08 25.41
CA GLN A 99 -16.98 -18.25 24.81
C GLN A 99 -17.12 -19.41 25.81
N ALA A 100 -16.14 -19.61 26.68
CA ALA A 100 -16.20 -20.62 27.73
C ALA A 100 -17.29 -20.31 28.77
N GLU A 101 -17.37 -19.05 29.21
CA GLU A 101 -18.43 -18.58 30.11
C GLU A 101 -19.81 -18.70 29.47
N LEU A 102 -19.95 -18.30 28.21
CA LEU A 102 -21.20 -18.42 27.46
C LEU A 102 -21.69 -19.88 27.40
N LYS A 103 -20.78 -20.83 27.12
CA LYS A 103 -21.11 -22.26 27.13
C LYS A 103 -21.62 -22.69 28.51
N HIS A 104 -20.92 -22.34 29.57
CA HIS A 104 -21.32 -22.71 30.93
C HIS A 104 -22.72 -22.17 31.27
N VAL A 105 -22.98 -20.90 30.95
CA VAL A 105 -24.30 -20.27 31.18
C VAL A 105 -25.38 -20.93 30.31
N SER A 106 -25.10 -21.25 29.05
CA SER A 106 -26.04 -21.91 28.16
C SER A 106 -26.44 -23.31 28.65
N ASP A 107 -25.47 -24.08 29.15
CA ASP A 107 -25.71 -25.42 29.68
C ASP A 107 -26.51 -25.38 30.98
N ALA A 108 -26.13 -24.49 31.91
CA ALA A 108 -26.90 -24.27 33.14
C ALA A 108 -28.35 -23.83 32.84
N THR A 109 -28.54 -22.96 31.84
CA THR A 109 -29.87 -22.49 31.43
C THR A 109 -30.69 -23.61 30.81
N ARG A 110 -30.08 -24.49 30.00
CA ARG A 110 -30.77 -25.67 29.42
C ARG A 110 -31.17 -26.68 30.49
N VAL A 111 -30.36 -26.86 31.54
CA VAL A 111 -30.73 -27.68 32.71
C VAL A 111 -31.92 -27.07 33.45
N LEU A 112 -31.86 -25.77 33.74
CA LEU A 112 -32.94 -25.06 34.43
C LEU A 112 -34.25 -25.09 33.63
N GLN A 113 -34.18 -24.90 32.31
CA GLN A 113 -35.32 -25.00 31.41
C GLN A 113 -36.05 -26.35 31.57
N LYS A 114 -35.30 -27.46 31.52
CA LYS A 114 -35.86 -28.80 31.70
C LYS A 114 -36.48 -29.00 33.09
N GLN A 115 -35.81 -28.51 34.14
CA GLN A 115 -36.35 -28.60 35.50
C GLN A 115 -37.69 -27.86 35.64
N ILE A 116 -37.80 -26.67 35.03
CA ILE A 116 -39.05 -25.90 35.04
C ILE A 116 -40.13 -26.61 34.20
N GLU A 117 -39.80 -27.14 33.02
CA GLU A 117 -40.72 -27.91 32.18
C GLU A 117 -41.29 -29.13 32.94
N ASP A 118 -40.44 -29.86 33.66
CA ASP A 118 -40.82 -31.00 34.49
C ASP A 118 -41.72 -30.60 35.67
N GLU A 119 -41.42 -29.49 36.35
CA GLU A 119 -42.25 -28.98 37.43
C GLU A 119 -43.63 -28.52 36.95
N ILE A 120 -43.69 -27.86 35.80
CA ILE A 120 -44.97 -27.46 35.19
C ILE A 120 -45.74 -28.70 34.77
N SER A 121 -45.11 -29.67 34.10
CA SER A 121 -45.74 -30.95 33.71
C SER A 121 -46.39 -31.66 34.91
N LYS A 122 -45.70 -31.71 36.06
CA LYS A 122 -46.25 -32.26 37.32
C LYS A 122 -47.51 -31.54 37.77
N LYS A 123 -47.54 -30.19 37.71
CA LYS A 123 -48.74 -29.40 38.05
C LYS A 123 -49.90 -29.66 37.10
N TYR A 124 -49.62 -30.00 35.84
CA TYR A 124 -50.63 -30.28 34.80
C TYR A 124 -50.80 -31.77 34.49
N LYS A 125 -50.81 -32.62 35.53
CA LYS A 125 -51.15 -34.06 35.45
C LYS A 125 -50.30 -34.86 34.44
N GLY A 126 -49.03 -34.50 34.29
CA GLY A 126 -48.08 -35.21 33.43
C GLY A 126 -48.20 -34.88 31.94
N ARG A 127 -48.87 -33.78 31.57
CA ARG A 127 -48.89 -33.30 30.19
C ARG A 127 -47.51 -32.73 29.83
N THR A 128 -46.97 -33.11 28.67
CA THR A 128 -45.69 -32.60 28.17
C THR A 128 -45.74 -31.08 27.99
N VAL A 129 -44.74 -30.36 28.51
CA VAL A 129 -44.60 -28.90 28.39
C VAL A 129 -43.22 -28.58 27.85
N ASN A 130 -43.15 -27.72 26.84
CA ASN A 130 -41.91 -27.20 26.28
C ASN A 130 -41.94 -25.67 26.35
N ILE A 131 -40.91 -25.05 26.92
CA ILE A 131 -40.74 -23.60 26.97
C ILE A 131 -40.29 -23.13 25.59
N MET A 132 -41.04 -22.17 25.03
CA MET A 132 -40.81 -21.60 23.71
C MET A 132 -40.50 -20.09 23.83
N GLY A 133 -39.93 -19.51 22.77
CA GLY A 133 -39.70 -18.07 22.66
C GLY A 133 -38.23 -17.66 22.78
N GLY A 134 -37.99 -16.50 23.39
CA GLY A 134 -36.67 -15.84 23.38
C GLY A 134 -35.53 -16.66 23.98
N ILE A 135 -35.82 -17.53 24.95
CA ILE A 135 -34.83 -18.43 25.56
C ILE A 135 -34.28 -19.44 24.53
N ASN A 136 -35.14 -20.02 23.69
CA ASN A 136 -34.68 -20.94 22.64
C ASN A 136 -33.86 -20.20 21.58
N ALA A 137 -34.22 -18.97 21.24
CA ALA A 137 -33.42 -18.15 20.32
C ALA A 137 -32.03 -17.83 20.90
N ALA A 138 -31.95 -17.51 22.19
CA ALA A 138 -30.69 -17.25 22.88
C ALA A 138 -29.80 -18.51 22.97
N LEU A 139 -30.38 -19.67 23.26
CA LEU A 139 -29.68 -20.96 23.35
C LEU A 139 -29.26 -21.56 22.00
N LEU A 140 -29.88 -21.13 20.89
CA LEU A 140 -29.49 -21.51 19.53
C LEU A 140 -28.36 -20.65 18.99
N ALA A 141 -28.24 -19.41 19.49
CA ALA A 141 -27.22 -18.45 19.07
C ALA A 141 -25.92 -18.52 19.91
N SER A 142 -25.90 -19.34 20.97
CA SER A 142 -24.75 -19.56 21.87
C SER A 142 -23.97 -20.83 21.50
#